data_AF-A0A925L5J0-F1
#
_entry.id   AF-A0A925L5J0-F1
#
_cell.length_a   1.000
_cell.length_b   1.000
_cell.length_c   1.000
_cell.angle_alpha   90.00
_cell.angle_beta   90.00
_cell.angle_gamma   90.00
#
_symmetry.space_group_name_H-M   'P 1'
#
loop_
_entity.id
_entity.type
_entity.pdbx_description
1 polymer ?
#
loop_
_entity_poly.entity_id
_entity_poly.type
_entity_poly.pdbx_seq_one_letter_code
_entity_poly.pdbx_strand_id
1 'polypeptide(L)'
;ALGFFLAWGSKTTSGFHAILMVLLFPLWMLSCALFPMSGASGWMTVVMHINPVYHALNIVRAPFYGAPESLLGNGSYLVSLAVTLLWTGSGLALSLMRVSKREQGVVAA
;
A
#
# COMPACT_ATOMS: atom_id res chain seq x y z
N ALA A 1 8.19 -2.84 -1.17
CA ALA A 1 8.93 -1.84 -0.39
C ALA A 1 8.65 -1.93 1.12
N LEU A 2 7.39 -1.80 1.58
CA LEU A 2 7.05 -1.88 3.02
C LEU A 2 7.64 -3.12 3.73
N GLY A 3 7.48 -4.32 3.17
CA GLY A 3 8.05 -5.53 3.77
C GLY A 3 9.57 -5.50 3.90
N PHE A 4 10.27 -4.87 2.95
CA PHE A 4 11.72 -4.71 3.03
C PHE A 4 12.12 -3.71 4.13
N PHE A 5 11.39 -2.59 4.25
CA PHE A 5 11.55 -1.65 5.35
C PHE A 5 11.37 -2.31 6.73
N LEU A 6 10.31 -3.12 6.88
CA LEU A 6 10.02 -3.82 8.13
C LEU A 6 11.04 -4.93 8.43
N ALA A 7 11.48 -5.67 7.40
CA ALA A 7 12.48 -6.73 7.55
C ALA A 7 13.80 -6.19 8.12
N TRP A 8 14.23 -5.01 7.68
CA TRP A 8 15.51 -4.43 8.11
C TRP A 8 15.58 -4.09 9.61
N GLY A 9 14.43 -3.88 10.25
CA GLY A 9 14.34 -3.65 11.70
C GLY A 9 14.05 -4.91 12.52
N SER A 10 13.72 -6.03 11.89
CA SER A 10 13.32 -7.25 12.59
C SER A 10 14.52 -8.08 13.03
N LYS A 11 14.48 -8.61 14.25
CA LYS A 11 15.52 -9.49 14.81
C LYS A 11 15.28 -10.97 14.48
N THR A 12 14.05 -11.33 14.10
CA THR A 12 13.65 -12.71 13.81
C THR A 12 12.68 -12.79 12.63
N THR A 13 12.67 -13.92 11.95
CA THR A 13 11.72 -14.19 10.85
C THR A 13 10.27 -14.28 11.34
N SER A 14 10.05 -14.89 12.51
CA SER A 14 8.71 -14.99 13.12
C SER A 14 8.15 -13.63 13.49
N GLY A 15 8.96 -12.73 14.07
CA GLY A 15 8.55 -11.36 14.38
C GLY A 15 8.21 -10.56 13.13
N PHE A 16 9.02 -10.68 12.07
CA PHE A 16 8.72 -10.06 10.78
C PHE A 16 7.41 -10.57 10.19
N HIS A 17 7.22 -11.89 10.18
CA HIS A 17 6.02 -12.51 9.66
C HIS A 17 4.77 -12.07 10.43
N ALA A 18 4.83 -12.02 11.76
CA ALA A 18 3.74 -11.55 12.60
C ALA A 18 3.36 -10.09 12.28
N ILE A 19 4.34 -9.18 12.20
CA ILE A 19 4.09 -7.77 11.86
C ILE A 19 3.47 -7.65 10.47
N LEU A 20 4.01 -8.39 9.50
CA LEU A 20 3.46 -8.39 8.14
C LEU A 20 2.00 -8.85 8.12
N MET A 21 1.64 -9.92 8.82
CA MET A 21 0.27 -10.43 8.81
C MET A 21 -0.70 -9.48 9.51
N VAL A 22 -0.28 -8.85 10.61
CA VAL A 22 -1.08 -7.84 11.32
C VAL A 22 -1.36 -6.62 10.44
N LEU A 23 -0.44 -6.23 9.57
CA LEU A 23 -0.64 -5.11 8.63
C LEU A 23 -1.38 -5.54 7.36
N LEU A 24 -0.97 -6.66 6.76
CA LEU A 24 -1.46 -7.11 5.47
C LEU A 24 -2.92 -7.57 5.54
N PHE A 25 -3.28 -8.31 6.60
CA PHE A 25 -4.63 -8.88 6.68
C PHE A 25 -5.72 -7.79 6.73
N PRO A 26 -5.64 -6.75 7.58
CA PRO A 26 -6.61 -5.65 7.56
C PRO A 26 -6.60 -4.87 6.25
N LEU A 27 -5.42 -4.55 5.70
CA LEU A 27 -5.30 -3.83 4.43
C LEU A 27 -5.92 -4.63 3.28
N TRP A 28 -5.78 -5.96 3.28
CA TRP A 28 -6.39 -6.80 2.27
C TRP A 28 -7.91 -6.88 2.43
N MET A 29 -8.42 -7.08 3.66
CA MET A 29 -9.86 -7.13 3.93
C MET A 29 -10.55 -5.81 3.55
N LEU A 30 -9.93 -4.68 3.85
CA LEU A 30 -10.49 -3.35 3.60
C LEU A 30 -10.21 -2.82 2.17
N SER A 31 -9.63 -3.63 1.28
CA SER A 31 -9.28 -3.20 -0.08
C SER A 31 -10.46 -3.18 -1.07
N CYS A 32 -11.66 -3.54 -0.62
CA CYS A 32 -12.83 -3.83 -1.46
C CYS A 32 -12.68 -5.03 -2.42
N ALA A 33 -11.66 -5.88 -2.25
CA ALA A 33 -11.53 -7.13 -3.00
C ALA A 33 -12.56 -8.17 -2.57
N LEU A 34 -12.78 -8.31 -1.25
CA LEU A 34 -13.73 -9.28 -0.68
C LEU A 34 -15.05 -8.64 -0.26
N PHE A 35 -14.99 -7.42 0.29
CA PHE A 35 -16.16 -6.71 0.81
C PHE A 35 -16.45 -5.47 -0.02
N PRO A 36 -17.58 -5.41 -0.75
CA PRO A 36 -17.89 -4.23 -1.53
C PRO A 36 -18.16 -3.01 -0.63
N MET A 37 -17.83 -1.83 -1.13
CA MET A 37 -18.08 -0.57 -0.41
C MET A 37 -19.57 -0.19 -0.38
N SER A 38 -20.38 -0.75 -1.29
CA SER A 38 -21.83 -0.55 -1.33
C SER A 38 -22.49 -1.10 -0.08
N GLY A 39 -23.12 -0.24 0.72
CA GLY A 39 -23.76 -0.62 1.98
C GLY A 39 -22.87 -0.54 3.21
N ALA A 40 -21.60 -0.10 3.07
CA ALA A 40 -20.76 0.22 4.21
C ALA A 40 -21.25 1.50 4.92
N SER A 41 -21.07 1.56 6.24
CA SER A 41 -21.30 2.80 7.00
C SER A 41 -20.34 3.90 6.56
N GLY A 42 -20.74 5.17 6.66
CA GLY A 42 -19.94 6.29 6.16
C GLY A 42 -18.51 6.34 6.74
N TRP A 43 -18.33 6.01 8.02
CA TRP A 43 -17.00 5.94 8.63
C TRP A 43 -16.15 4.78 8.08
N MET A 44 -16.76 3.64 7.77
CA MET A 44 -16.07 2.49 7.19
C MET A 44 -15.61 2.81 5.77
N THR A 45 -16.45 3.51 5.01
CA THR A 45 -16.10 4.02 3.67
C THR A 45 -14.83 4.89 3.73
N VAL A 46 -14.69 5.75 4.73
CA VAL A 46 -13.48 6.57 4.91
C VAL A 46 -12.25 5.69 5.19
N VAL A 47 -12.37 4.72 6.10
CA VAL A 47 -11.26 3.78 6.41
C VAL A 47 -10.83 3.00 5.17
N MET A 48 -11.78 2.53 4.36
CA MET A 48 -11.51 1.82 3.11
C MET A 48 -10.85 2.73 2.06
N HIS A 49 -11.21 4.02 1.97
CA HIS A 49 -10.55 4.96 1.05
C HIS A 49 -9.14 5.35 1.48
N ILE A 50 -8.82 5.35 2.78
CA ILE A 50 -7.46 5.63 3.26
C ILE A 50 -6.50 4.49 2.90
N ASN A 51 -7.03 3.28 2.70
CA ASN A 51 -6.23 2.10 2.44
C ASN A 51 -5.54 2.17 1.04
N PRO A 52 -4.19 2.15 0.95
CA PRO A 52 -3.50 2.19 -0.32
C PRO A 52 -3.77 0.97 -1.22
N VAL A 53 -4.13 -0.18 -0.62
CA VAL A 53 -4.45 -1.41 -1.35
C VAL A 53 -5.80 -1.30 -2.09
N TYR A 54 -6.74 -0.50 -1.58
CA TYR A 54 -7.98 -0.18 -2.30
C TYR A 54 -7.67 0.51 -3.64
N HIS A 55 -6.78 1.50 -3.63
CA HIS A 55 -6.37 2.21 -4.83
C HIS A 55 -5.59 1.34 -5.80
N ALA A 56 -4.68 0.50 -5.29
CA ALA A 56 -3.95 -0.47 -6.10
C ALA A 56 -4.89 -1.45 -6.81
N LEU A 57 -5.91 -1.95 -6.10
CA LEU A 57 -6.92 -2.82 -6.70
C LEU A 57 -7.73 -2.08 -7.78
N ASN A 58 -8.11 -0.84 -7.53
CA ASN A 58 -8.87 -0.04 -8.48
C ASN A 58 -8.11 0.16 -9.80
N ILE A 59 -6.80 0.49 -9.74
CA ILE A 59 -5.99 0.69 -10.95
C ILE A 59 -5.76 -0.60 -11.75
N VAL A 60 -5.68 -1.75 -11.07
CA VAL A 60 -5.54 -3.06 -11.74
C VAL A 60 -6.87 -3.48 -12.37
N ARG A 61 -7.98 -3.22 -11.68
CA ARG A 61 -9.30 -3.73 -12.06
C ARG A 61 -10.00 -2.89 -13.12
N ALA A 62 -9.93 -1.56 -13.03
CA ALA A 62 -10.69 -0.67 -13.92
C ALA A 62 -10.38 -0.85 -15.43
N PRO A 63 -9.13 -1.12 -15.86
CA PRO A 63 -8.81 -1.44 -17.27
C PRO A 63 -9.55 -2.64 -17.86
N PHE A 64 -10.06 -3.56 -17.04
CA PHE A 64 -10.86 -4.69 -17.54
C PHE A 64 -12.29 -4.30 -17.93
N TYR A 65 -12.76 -3.12 -17.52
CA TYR A 65 -14.16 -2.69 -17.68
C TYR A 65 -14.33 -1.38 -18.48
N GLY A 66 -13.23 -0.75 -18.92
CA GLY A 66 -13.29 0.53 -19.60
C GLY A 66 -12.11 0.75 -20.54
N ALA A 67 -12.35 1.56 -21.58
CA ALA A 67 -11.32 2.00 -22.49
C ALA A 67 -10.32 2.94 -21.78
N PRO A 68 -9.04 3.00 -22.21
CA PRO A 68 -8.04 3.88 -21.61
C PRO A 68 -8.47 5.34 -21.56
N GLU A 69 -9.13 5.85 -22.60
CA GLU A 69 -9.56 7.26 -22.65
C GLU A 69 -10.58 7.59 -21.54
N SER A 70 -11.52 6.68 -21.26
CA SER A 70 -12.54 6.90 -20.23
C SER A 70 -11.96 6.81 -18.82
N LEU A 71 -10.95 5.96 -18.62
CA LEU A 71 -10.26 5.81 -17.34
C LEU A 71 -9.36 7.01 -17.03
N LEU A 72 -8.60 7.48 -18.02
CA LEU A 72 -7.72 8.65 -17.86
C LEU A 72 -8.53 9.95 -17.71
N GLY A 73 -9.77 9.99 -18.22
CA GLY A 73 -10.72 11.07 -17.95
C GLY A 73 -11.40 11.01 -16.58
N ASN A 74 -11.24 9.92 -15.82
CA ASN A 74 -11.90 9.73 -14.53
C ASN A 74 -11.01 10.19 -13.36
N GLY A 75 -11.44 11.24 -12.66
CA GLY A 75 -10.69 11.81 -11.53
C GLY A 75 -10.41 10.81 -10.39
N SER A 76 -11.34 9.91 -10.08
CA SER A 76 -11.15 8.89 -9.03
C SER A 76 -10.09 7.85 -9.42
N TYR A 77 -10.02 7.50 -10.70
CA TYR A 77 -8.97 6.65 -11.23
C TYR A 77 -7.60 7.32 -11.13
N LEU A 78 -7.50 8.61 -11.49
CA LEU A 78 -6.27 9.39 -11.36
C LEU A 78 -5.81 9.54 -9.90
N VAL A 79 -6.74 9.76 -8.97
CA VAL A 79 -6.43 9.76 -7.53
C VAL A 79 -5.87 8.41 -7.10
N SER A 80 -6.48 7.31 -7.54
CA SER A 80 -6.01 5.96 -7.20
C SER A 80 -4.60 5.68 -7.75
N LEU A 81 -4.32 6.17 -8.96
CA LEU A 81 -2.99 6.10 -9.56
C LEU A 81 -1.98 6.92 -8.74
N ALA A 82 -2.30 8.16 -8.42
CA ALA A 82 -1.43 9.03 -7.62
C ALA A 82 -1.13 8.44 -6.25
N VAL A 83 -2.15 7.95 -5.52
CA VAL A 83 -1.98 7.31 -4.21
C VAL A 83 -1.08 6.08 -4.32
N THR A 84 -1.28 5.24 -5.34
CA THR A 84 -0.47 4.03 -5.52
C THR A 84 1.00 4.35 -5.83
N LEU A 85 1.24 5.36 -6.67
CA LEU A 85 2.59 5.83 -6.98
C LEU A 85 3.26 6.45 -5.76
N LEU A 86 2.56 7.31 -5.01
CA LEU A 86 3.06 7.91 -3.78
C LEU A 86 3.39 6.87 -2.73
N TRP A 87 2.51 5.90 -2.50
CA TRP A 87 2.74 4.81 -1.55
C TRP A 87 3.96 3.96 -1.92
N THR A 88 4.08 3.59 -3.19
CA THR A 88 5.19 2.77 -3.68
C THR A 88 6.50 3.55 -3.62
N GLY A 89 6.50 4.80 -4.08
CA GLY A 89 7.67 5.68 -4.09
C GLY A 89 8.14 6.03 -2.68
N SER A 90 7.24 6.44 -1.79
CA SER A 90 7.58 6.72 -0.38
C SER A 90 8.07 5.47 0.34
N GLY A 91 7.40 4.33 0.15
CA GLY A 91 7.83 3.06 0.72
C GLY A 91 9.25 2.69 0.27
N LEU A 92 9.57 2.88 -1.02
CA LEU A 92 10.90 2.62 -1.56
C LEU A 92 11.95 3.58 -1.00
N ALA A 93 11.65 4.88 -0.99
CA ALA A 93 12.54 5.90 -0.44
C ALA A 93 12.85 5.63 1.04
N LEU A 94 11.83 5.39 1.87
CA LEU A 94 12.00 5.05 3.28
C LEU A 94 12.82 3.77 3.49
N SER A 95 12.61 2.76 2.64
CA SER A 95 13.39 1.53 2.65
C SER A 95 14.88 1.82 2.41
N LEU A 96 15.19 2.59 1.36
CA LEU A 96 16.57 2.95 1.00
C LEU A 96 17.24 3.78 2.09
N MET A 97 16.55 4.80 2.61
CA MET A 97 17.04 5.65 3.70
C MET A 97 17.34 4.85 4.98
N ARG A 98 16.53 3.82 5.27
CA ARG A 98 16.72 2.98 6.47
C ARG A 98 17.94 2.06 6.33
N VAL A 99 18.19 1.55 5.12
CA VAL A 99 19.37 0.74 4.81
C VAL A 99 20.64 1.59 4.90
N SER A 100 20.68 2.73 4.20
CA SER A 100 21.87 3.59 4.14
C SER A 100 22.32 4.09 5.51
N LYS A 101 21.38 4.48 6.38
CA LYS A 101 21.70 4.87 7.77
C LYS A 101 22.36 3.74 8.57
N ARG A 102 21.98 2.47 8.33
CA ARG A 102 22.56 1.34 9.05
C ARG A 102 23.96 1.02 8.53
N GLU A 103 24.18 1.12 7.22
CA GLU A 103 25.50 0.93 6.62
C GLU A 103 26.50 1.99 7.09
N GLN A 104 26.11 3.27 7.12
CA GLN A 104 26.97 4.35 7.61
C GLN A 104 27.35 4.20 9.10
N GLY A 105 26.43 3.67 9.93
CA GLY A 105 26.70 3.39 11.34
C GLY A 105 27.66 2.23 11.59
N VAL A 106 27.79 1.29 10.63
CA VAL A 106 28.76 0.19 10.70
C VAL A 106 30.15 0.64 10.25
N VAL A 107 30.25 1.56 9.28
CA VAL A 107 31.53 2.10 8.81
C VAL A 107 32.17 3.07 9.82
N ALA A 108 31.37 3.68 10.68
CA ALA A 108 31.83 4.63 11.70
C ALA A 108 32.19 4.00 13.07
N ALA A 109 32.00 2.68 13.24
CA ALA A 109 32.28 1.92 14.47
C ALA A 109 33.55 1.06 14.30
#